data_AF-A0AA88GY91-F1
#
_entry.id   AF-A0AA88GY91-F1
#
_cell.length_a   1.000
_cell.length_b   1.000
_cell.length_c   1.000
_cell.angle_alpha   90.00
_cell.angle_beta   90.00
_cell.angle_gamma   90.00
#
_symmetry.space_group_name_H-M   'P 1'
#
loop_
_entity.id
_entity.type
_entity.pdbx_description
1 polymer ?
#
loop_
_entity_poly.entity_id
_entity_poly.type
_entity_poly.pdbx_seq_one_letter_code
_entity_poly.pdbx_strand_id
1 'polypeptide(L)'
;MALDLFQLLVIEWPFPALALGLLGVAWVLYNLSRVHHTSQRTTYYWWLPLFFYMIHQFEEHGIDVYGNKYAFKGQLCALLEKTTTEKRECAASEWIIMIVNCGTVWIMLTLVALLQSRTRRTFTLLKASGIGSILVNAWKHIVEVPTTGWTYNSGLVTGVTMFLPLALFLMYLEIKENGGFSNVSYVLKVIFWSGVMGFLSHAVLIGSLVMAMQGHFQHVNQEAVLTWIQLLNGVIPLLGDVVLGSYPSNEKEKELQKNK
;
A
#
# COMPACT_ATOMS: atom_id res chain seq x y z
N MET A 1 -33.80 9.91 8.42
CA MET A 1 -32.65 9.83 9.34
C MET A 1 -31.44 10.19 8.50
N ALA A 2 -30.99 11.45 8.58
CA ALA A 2 -29.84 11.89 7.78
C ALA A 2 -28.59 11.35 8.48
N LEU A 3 -27.86 10.44 7.82
CA LEU A 3 -26.47 10.20 8.22
C LEU A 3 -25.74 11.54 8.13
N ASP A 4 -24.92 11.84 9.13
CA ASP A 4 -23.97 12.95 9.04
C ASP A 4 -23.09 12.71 7.80
N LEU A 5 -22.84 13.77 7.03
CA LEU A 5 -22.00 13.73 5.82
C LEU A 5 -20.65 13.07 6.12
N PHE A 6 -20.14 13.26 7.34
CA PHE A 6 -18.93 12.61 7.81
C PHE A 6 -19.04 11.07 7.85
N GLN A 7 -20.12 10.53 8.42
CA GLN A 7 -20.32 9.08 8.47
C GLN A 7 -20.51 8.48 7.08
N LEU A 8 -21.20 9.20 6.19
CA LEU A 8 -21.33 8.80 4.79
C LEU A 8 -19.95 8.70 4.12
N LEU A 9 -19.07 9.66 4.38
CA LEU A 9 -17.71 9.64 3.83
C LEU A 9 -16.90 8.46 4.39
N VAL A 10 -17.00 8.16 5.68
CA VAL A 10 -16.28 7.06 6.34
C VAL A 10 -16.73 5.67 5.88
N ILE A 11 -17.99 5.53 5.47
CA ILE A 11 -18.54 4.23 5.03
C ILE A 11 -18.43 4.07 3.51
N GLU A 12 -18.73 5.13 2.76
CA GLU A 12 -18.90 5.03 1.31
C GLU A 12 -17.65 5.42 0.52
N TRP A 13 -16.52 5.79 1.15
CA TRP A 13 -15.26 6.10 0.46
C TRP A 13 -14.75 5.03 -0.53
N PRO A 14 -15.06 3.71 -0.41
CA PRO A 14 -14.61 2.74 -1.40
C PRO A 14 -15.24 2.93 -2.78
N PHE A 15 -16.44 3.53 -2.87
CA PHE A 15 -17.12 3.80 -4.14
C PHE A 15 -16.44 4.92 -4.97
N PRO A 16 -16.19 6.14 -4.43
CA PRO A 16 -15.41 7.13 -5.14
C PRO A 16 -13.97 6.65 -5.35
N ALA A 17 -13.40 5.84 -4.44
CA ALA A 17 -12.09 5.20 -4.68
C ALA A 17 -12.12 4.33 -5.94
N LEU A 18 -13.11 3.44 -6.09
CA LEU A 18 -13.26 2.62 -7.31
C LEU A 18 -13.32 3.48 -8.56
N ALA A 19 -14.17 4.52 -8.56
CA ALA A 19 -14.31 5.42 -9.70
C ALA A 19 -12.97 6.10 -10.05
N LEU A 20 -12.26 6.64 -9.05
CA LEU A 20 -10.95 7.27 -9.24
C LEU A 20 -9.87 6.27 -9.68
N GLY A 21 -9.90 5.05 -9.16
CA GLY A 21 -9.00 3.97 -9.56
C GLY A 21 -9.17 3.61 -11.03
N LEU A 22 -10.42 3.39 -11.48
CA LEU A 22 -10.71 3.09 -12.89
C LEU A 22 -10.31 4.24 -13.82
N LEU A 23 -10.64 5.49 -13.46
CA LEU A 23 -10.24 6.67 -14.22
C LEU A 23 -8.72 6.84 -14.26
N GLY A 24 -8.05 6.57 -13.15
CA GLY A 24 -6.59 6.62 -13.05
C GLY A 24 -5.89 5.57 -13.91
N VAL A 25 -6.39 4.33 -13.93
CA VAL A 25 -5.90 3.28 -14.85
C VAL A 25 -6.11 3.70 -16.29
N ALA A 26 -7.30 4.20 -16.65
CA ALA A 26 -7.57 4.70 -18.00
C ALA A 26 -6.61 5.84 -18.38
N TRP A 27 -6.33 6.77 -17.45
CA TRP A 27 -5.35 7.84 -17.64
C TRP A 27 -3.93 7.29 -17.84
N VAL A 28 -3.49 6.30 -17.07
CA VAL A 28 -2.17 5.65 -17.25
C VAL A 28 -2.08 5.02 -18.63
N LEU A 29 -3.08 4.21 -19.03
CA LEU A 29 -3.10 3.55 -20.33
C LEU A 29 -3.10 4.54 -21.49
N TYR A 30 -3.89 5.61 -21.39
CA TYR A 30 -3.91 6.69 -22.36
C TYR A 30 -2.54 7.34 -22.54
N ASN A 31 -1.86 7.69 -21.44
CA ASN A 31 -0.53 8.29 -21.52
C ASN A 31 0.53 7.31 -22.03
N LEU A 32 0.47 6.05 -21.63
CA LEU A 32 1.38 5.00 -22.14
C LEU A 32 1.27 4.83 -23.66
N SER A 33 0.08 5.02 -24.25
CA SER A 33 -0.13 4.96 -25.70
C SER A 33 0.53 6.12 -26.46
N ARG A 34 0.76 7.26 -25.79
CA ARG A 34 1.31 8.49 -26.38
C ARG A 34 2.80 8.69 -26.16
N VAL A 35 3.39 7.91 -25.26
CA VAL A 35 4.77 8.10 -24.82
C VAL A 35 5.65 7.02 -25.42
N HIS A 36 6.59 7.45 -26.26
CA HIS A 36 7.53 6.54 -26.93
C HIS A 36 8.83 6.31 -26.14
N HIS A 37 9.20 7.23 -25.25
CA HIS A 37 10.42 7.10 -24.45
C HIS A 37 10.22 6.18 -23.25
N THR A 38 11.04 5.14 -23.13
CA THR A 38 11.01 4.16 -22.03
C THR A 38 11.05 4.83 -20.65
N SER A 39 11.83 5.90 -20.51
CA SER A 39 11.94 6.66 -19.26
C SER A 39 10.64 7.27 -18.77
N GLN A 40 9.88 7.85 -19.68
CA GLN A 40 8.61 8.46 -19.37
C GLN A 40 7.54 7.39 -19.13
N ARG A 41 7.58 6.26 -19.85
CA ARG A 41 6.68 5.13 -19.62
C ARG A 41 6.79 4.57 -18.20
N THR A 42 8.01 4.43 -17.69
CA THR A 42 8.25 3.95 -16.31
C THR A 42 7.56 4.82 -15.28
N THR A 43 7.57 6.14 -15.47
CA THR A 43 6.85 7.07 -14.59
C THR A 43 5.35 6.76 -14.49
N TYR A 44 4.71 6.41 -15.60
CA TYR A 44 3.28 6.07 -15.58
C TYR A 44 3.00 4.73 -14.92
N TYR A 45 3.90 3.73 -15.06
CA TYR A 45 3.73 2.45 -14.37
C TYR A 45 3.73 2.58 -12.85
N TRP A 46 4.51 3.53 -12.29
CA TRP A 46 4.54 3.78 -10.86
C TRP A 46 3.28 4.44 -10.29
N TRP A 47 2.34 4.89 -11.13
CA TRP A 47 1.00 5.29 -10.71
C TRP A 47 0.03 4.12 -10.56
N LEU A 48 0.28 2.99 -11.22
CA LEU A 48 -0.60 1.83 -11.17
C LEU A 48 -0.83 1.28 -9.77
N PRO A 49 0.17 1.24 -8.85
CA PRO A 49 -0.07 0.79 -7.48
C PRO A 49 -1.18 1.55 -6.79
N LEU A 50 -1.21 2.88 -6.90
CA LEU A 50 -2.23 3.72 -6.27
C LEU A 50 -3.62 3.36 -6.82
N PHE A 51 -3.76 3.32 -8.14
CA PHE A 51 -5.05 3.11 -8.76
C PHE A 51 -5.56 1.68 -8.63
N PHE A 52 -4.68 0.68 -8.69
CA PHE A 52 -5.06 -0.69 -8.37
C PHE A 52 -5.42 -0.84 -6.90
N TYR A 53 -4.74 -0.12 -5.99
CA TYR A 53 -5.07 -0.13 -4.58
C TYR A 53 -6.47 0.43 -4.31
N MET A 54 -6.83 1.53 -4.99
CA MET A 54 -8.19 2.08 -4.96
C MET A 54 -9.25 1.09 -5.44
N ILE A 55 -8.97 0.28 -6.47
CA ILE A 55 -9.88 -0.76 -6.96
C ILE A 55 -9.98 -1.92 -5.96
N HIS A 56 -8.85 -2.37 -5.41
CA HIS A 56 -8.80 -3.44 -4.41
C HIS A 56 -9.61 -3.13 -3.16
N GLN A 57 -9.53 -1.89 -2.67
CA GLN A 57 -10.31 -1.43 -1.52
C GLN A 57 -11.82 -1.54 -1.72
N PHE A 58 -12.29 -1.49 -2.97
CA PHE A 58 -13.70 -1.74 -3.26
C PHE A 58 -14.09 -3.20 -2.97
N GLU A 59 -13.23 -4.17 -3.26
CA GLU A 59 -13.50 -5.57 -2.92
C GLU A 59 -13.52 -5.79 -1.40
N GLU A 60 -12.62 -5.15 -0.66
CA GLU A 60 -12.50 -5.30 0.80
C GLU A 60 -13.60 -4.56 1.60
N HIS A 61 -13.86 -3.31 1.20
CA HIS A 61 -14.65 -2.36 1.98
C HIS A 61 -15.91 -1.88 1.27
N GLY A 62 -15.97 -2.01 -0.05
CA GLY A 62 -17.18 -1.77 -0.83
C GLY A 62 -18.08 -2.99 -0.82
N ILE A 63 -18.00 -3.79 -1.89
CA ILE A 63 -18.81 -4.98 -2.11
C ILE A 63 -17.88 -6.11 -2.54
N ASP A 64 -17.91 -7.23 -1.81
CA ASP A 64 -17.13 -8.42 -2.13
C ASP A 64 -17.75 -9.23 -3.30
N VAL A 65 -17.09 -10.32 -3.72
CA VAL A 65 -17.59 -11.19 -4.81
C VAL A 65 -18.97 -11.80 -4.54
N TYR A 66 -19.36 -11.93 -3.28
CA TYR A 66 -20.66 -12.49 -2.89
C TYR A 66 -21.72 -11.43 -2.64
N GLY A 67 -21.41 -10.14 -2.85
CA GLY A 67 -22.33 -9.04 -2.63
C GLY A 67 -22.36 -8.53 -1.17
N ASN A 68 -21.48 -9.02 -0.29
CA ASN A 68 -21.42 -8.55 1.09
C ASN A 68 -20.76 -7.17 1.16
N LYS A 69 -21.41 -6.24 1.85
CA LYS A 69 -20.85 -4.91 2.09
C LYS A 69 -19.84 -4.94 3.23
N TYR A 70 -18.67 -4.34 3.03
CA TYR A 70 -17.66 -4.13 4.06
C TYR A 70 -17.17 -5.42 4.78
N ALA A 71 -17.09 -6.53 4.05
CA ALA A 71 -16.81 -7.86 4.60
C ALA A 71 -15.45 -7.97 5.33
N PHE A 72 -14.43 -7.23 4.87
CA PHE A 72 -13.09 -7.29 5.43
C PHE A 72 -13.03 -6.90 6.91
N LYS A 73 -13.85 -5.94 7.37
CA LYS A 73 -13.87 -5.52 8.77
C LYS A 73 -14.18 -6.69 9.71
N GLY A 74 -15.20 -7.48 9.36
CA GLY A 74 -15.55 -8.67 10.12
C GLY A 74 -14.42 -9.70 10.14
N GLN A 75 -13.78 -9.92 8.99
CA GLN A 75 -12.64 -10.84 8.86
C GLN A 75 -11.43 -10.37 9.70
N LEU A 76 -11.10 -9.08 9.64
CA LEU A 76 -10.02 -8.48 10.41
C LEU A 76 -10.30 -8.55 11.92
N CYS A 77 -11.52 -8.22 12.36
CA CYS A 77 -11.89 -8.31 13.77
C CYS A 77 -11.80 -9.75 14.28
N ALA A 78 -12.30 -10.74 13.52
CA ALA A 78 -12.19 -12.14 13.87
C ALA A 78 -10.72 -12.61 13.96
N LEU A 79 -9.83 -12.09 13.11
CA LEU A 79 -8.39 -12.37 13.19
C LEU A 79 -7.77 -11.76 14.46
N LEU A 80 -8.10 -10.51 14.77
CA LEU A 80 -7.57 -9.82 15.94
C LEU A 80 -8.04 -10.49 17.24
N GLU A 81 -9.32 -10.87 17.32
CA GLU A 81 -9.90 -11.59 18.46
C GLU A 81 -9.20 -12.94 18.74
N LYS A 82 -8.73 -13.64 17.70
CA LYS A 82 -7.92 -14.87 17.87
C LYS A 82 -6.54 -14.58 18.46
N THR A 83 -6.04 -13.36 18.31
CA THR A 83 -4.70 -12.94 18.72
C THR A 83 -4.69 -12.32 20.12
N THR A 84 -5.86 -11.93 20.64
CA THR A 84 -6.00 -11.25 21.94
C THR A 84 -6.72 -12.14 22.95
N THR A 85 -6.22 -12.21 24.18
CA THR A 85 -6.87 -12.97 25.27
C THR A 85 -8.00 -12.19 25.96
N GLU A 86 -7.99 -10.86 25.87
CA GLU A 86 -9.04 -10.00 26.42
C GLU A 86 -10.15 -9.74 25.39
N LYS A 87 -11.40 -9.93 25.80
CA LYS A 87 -12.57 -9.61 24.97
C LYS A 87 -12.86 -8.11 25.06
N ARG A 88 -12.12 -7.29 24.32
CA ARG A 88 -12.45 -5.88 24.06
C ARG A 88 -13.12 -5.72 22.70
N GLU A 89 -13.82 -4.62 22.52
CA GLU A 89 -14.34 -4.24 21.21
C GLU A 89 -13.19 -4.14 20.19
N CYS A 90 -13.46 -4.60 18.96
CA CYS A 90 -12.47 -4.59 17.90
C CYS A 90 -11.97 -3.18 17.62
N ALA A 91 -10.65 -2.98 17.70
CA ALA A 91 -10.02 -1.67 17.52
C ALA A 91 -10.04 -1.18 16.05
N ALA A 92 -10.40 -2.05 15.09
CA ALA A 92 -10.51 -1.71 13.67
C ALA A 92 -11.85 -1.03 13.35
N SER A 93 -12.06 0.18 13.88
CA SER A 93 -13.22 1.00 13.50
C SER A 93 -13.16 1.38 12.02
N GLU A 94 -14.30 1.72 11.42
CA GLU A 94 -14.37 2.15 10.01
C GLU A 94 -13.49 3.37 9.75
N TRP A 95 -13.43 4.29 10.72
CA TRP A 95 -12.52 5.43 10.70
C TRP A 95 -11.05 4.99 10.59
N ILE A 96 -10.60 4.06 11.45
CA ILE A 96 -9.22 3.58 11.40
C ILE A 96 -8.93 2.85 10.10
N ILE A 97 -9.86 2.03 9.60
CA ILE A 97 -9.74 1.37 8.30
C ILE A 97 -9.57 2.39 7.18
N MET A 98 -10.38 3.45 7.15
CA MET A 98 -10.26 4.52 6.17
C MET A 98 -8.92 5.25 6.29
N ILE A 99 -8.45 5.57 7.50
CA ILE A 99 -7.17 6.26 7.70
C ILE A 99 -5.98 5.42 7.25
N VAL A 100 -5.96 4.12 7.54
CA VAL A 100 -4.91 3.20 7.05
C VAL A 100 -4.88 3.23 5.53
N ASN A 101 -6.04 3.20 4.91
CA ASN A 101 -6.17 3.08 3.48
C ASN A 101 -5.85 4.40 2.74
N CYS A 102 -6.59 5.46 3.06
CA CYS A 102 -6.49 6.76 2.41
C CYS A 102 -5.35 7.63 2.98
N GLY A 103 -5.08 7.51 4.28
CA GLY A 103 -4.05 8.30 4.97
C GLY A 103 -2.66 7.67 4.89
N THR A 104 -2.54 6.36 5.06
CA THR A 104 -1.24 5.67 5.01
C THR A 104 -0.88 5.28 3.58
N VAL A 105 -1.68 4.39 2.99
CA VAL A 105 -1.28 3.72 1.74
C VAL A 105 -1.38 4.65 0.54
N TRP A 106 -2.45 5.42 0.39
CA TRP A 106 -2.56 6.35 -0.74
C TRP A 106 -1.49 7.43 -0.71
N ILE A 107 -1.20 8.02 0.46
CA ILE A 107 -0.14 9.01 0.59
C ILE A 107 1.20 8.37 0.21
N MET A 108 1.54 7.22 0.77
CA MET A 108 2.78 6.51 0.46
C MET A 108 2.90 6.19 -1.04
N LEU A 109 1.86 5.62 -1.68
CA LEU A 109 1.88 5.29 -3.11
C LEU A 109 1.94 6.53 -4.00
N THR A 110 1.29 7.63 -3.60
CA THR A 110 1.39 8.92 -4.28
C THR A 110 2.81 9.47 -4.20
N LEU A 111 3.44 9.42 -3.03
CA LEU A 111 4.83 9.84 -2.85
C LEU A 111 5.79 9.00 -3.70
N VAL A 112 5.59 7.68 -3.76
CA VAL A 112 6.34 6.79 -4.66
C VAL A 112 6.20 7.26 -6.11
N ALA A 113 4.98 7.46 -6.60
CA ALA A 113 4.71 7.83 -7.98
C ALA A 113 5.31 9.21 -8.35
N LEU A 114 5.26 10.17 -7.43
CA LEU A 114 5.81 11.51 -7.62
C LEU A 114 7.34 11.54 -7.59
N LEU A 115 7.97 10.76 -6.71
CA LEU A 115 9.40 10.84 -6.44
C LEU A 115 10.24 9.82 -7.21
N GLN A 116 9.64 8.79 -7.79
CA GLN A 116 10.38 7.75 -8.54
C GLN A 116 11.22 8.30 -9.70
N SER A 117 10.82 9.43 -10.31
CA SER A 117 11.56 10.02 -11.42
C SER A 117 12.90 10.60 -10.96
N ARG A 118 12.93 11.17 -9.74
CA ARG A 118 14.16 11.69 -9.10
C ARG A 118 15.05 10.56 -8.58
N THR A 119 14.44 9.46 -8.14
CA THR A 119 15.16 8.29 -7.59
C THR A 119 15.29 7.17 -8.60
N ARG A 120 15.22 7.46 -9.91
CA ARG A 120 15.12 6.40 -10.93
C ARG A 120 16.30 5.43 -10.92
N ARG A 121 17.50 5.94 -10.64
CA ARG A 121 18.75 5.16 -10.59
C ARG A 121 19.05 4.57 -9.21
N THR A 122 18.19 4.78 -8.23
CA THR A 122 18.39 4.35 -6.86
C THR A 122 17.17 3.57 -6.38
N PHE A 123 17.43 2.37 -5.86
CA PHE A 123 16.39 1.64 -5.15
C PHE A 123 16.32 2.14 -3.71
N THR A 124 15.22 2.83 -3.42
CA THR A 124 14.93 3.54 -2.17
C THR A 124 13.95 2.75 -1.30
N LEU A 125 13.94 3.00 0.01
CA LEU A 125 12.96 2.44 0.94
C LEU A 125 11.52 2.82 0.58
N LEU A 126 11.29 4.01 0.02
CA LEU A 126 9.98 4.43 -0.47
C LEU A 126 9.47 3.51 -1.60
N LYS A 127 10.25 3.32 -2.67
CA LYS A 127 9.93 2.32 -3.71
C LYS A 127 9.72 0.92 -3.14
N ALA A 128 10.59 0.49 -2.22
CA ALA A 128 10.47 -0.80 -1.55
C ALA A 128 9.14 -0.91 -0.77
N SER A 129 8.72 0.14 -0.07
CA SER A 129 7.43 0.17 0.64
C SER A 129 6.23 0.16 -0.31
N GLY A 130 6.33 0.81 -1.47
CA GLY A 130 5.29 0.79 -2.50
C GLY A 130 5.06 -0.62 -3.06
N ILE A 131 6.13 -1.29 -3.49
CA ILE A 131 6.08 -2.68 -3.98
C ILE A 131 5.67 -3.63 -2.84
N GLY A 132 6.31 -3.48 -1.69
CA GLY A 132 6.11 -4.33 -0.52
C GLY A 132 4.68 -4.31 0.01
N SER A 133 4.06 -3.14 0.06
CA SER A 133 2.69 -2.99 0.58
C SER A 133 1.69 -3.79 -0.26
N ILE A 134 1.71 -3.64 -1.60
CA ILE A 134 0.80 -4.39 -2.47
C ILE A 134 1.12 -5.89 -2.49
N LEU A 135 2.40 -6.26 -2.41
CA LEU A 135 2.83 -7.66 -2.40
C LEU A 135 2.38 -8.39 -1.12
N VAL A 136 2.65 -7.80 0.04
CA VAL A 136 2.32 -8.41 1.34
C VAL A 136 0.81 -8.42 1.55
N ASN A 137 0.09 -7.42 1.07
CA ASN A 137 -1.37 -7.44 1.06
C ASN A 137 -1.89 -8.62 0.21
N ALA A 138 -1.45 -8.77 -1.05
CA ALA A 138 -1.83 -9.92 -1.89
C ALA A 138 -1.49 -11.26 -1.23
N TRP A 139 -0.28 -11.37 -0.66
CA TRP A 139 0.18 -12.55 0.07
C TRP A 139 -0.74 -12.89 1.24
N LYS A 140 -1.14 -11.91 2.05
CA LYS A 140 -2.07 -12.10 3.18
C LYS A 140 -3.36 -12.76 2.72
N HIS A 141 -3.99 -12.24 1.66
CA HIS A 141 -5.24 -12.82 1.16
C HIS A 141 -5.07 -14.24 0.62
N ILE A 142 -3.96 -14.51 -0.08
CA ILE A 142 -3.66 -15.85 -0.61
C ILE A 142 -3.43 -16.85 0.53
N VAL A 143 -2.65 -16.48 1.55
CA VAL A 143 -2.34 -17.36 2.69
C VAL A 143 -3.54 -17.57 3.59
N GLU A 144 -4.46 -16.61 3.67
CA GLU A 144 -5.66 -16.75 4.51
C GLU A 144 -6.59 -17.87 4.01
N VAL A 145 -6.71 -18.06 2.68
CA VAL A 145 -7.58 -19.08 2.06
C VAL A 145 -7.40 -20.48 2.66
N PRO A 146 -6.19 -21.09 2.68
CA PRO A 146 -6.02 -22.41 3.27
C PRO A 146 -6.26 -22.40 4.79
N THR A 147 -6.00 -21.30 5.49
CA THR A 147 -6.19 -21.22 6.95
C THR A 147 -7.64 -21.08 7.38
N THR A 148 -8.53 -20.68 6.46
CA THR A 148 -9.97 -20.55 6.68
C THR A 148 -10.76 -21.70 6.04
N GLY A 149 -10.10 -22.82 5.73
CA GLY A 149 -10.73 -24.01 5.15
C GLY A 149 -11.02 -23.88 3.66
N TRP A 150 -10.13 -23.24 2.91
CA TRP A 150 -10.27 -22.99 1.46
C TRP A 150 -11.44 -22.09 1.10
N THR A 151 -11.75 -21.13 1.98
CA THR A 151 -12.82 -20.17 1.78
C THR A 151 -12.29 -18.86 1.21
N TYR A 152 -13.12 -18.21 0.39
CA TYR A 152 -12.86 -16.86 -0.11
C TYR A 152 -12.80 -15.87 1.06
N ASN A 153 -11.88 -14.91 0.94
CA ASN A 153 -11.81 -13.72 1.79
C ASN A 153 -11.83 -12.47 0.90
N SER A 154 -12.36 -11.37 1.41
CA SER A 154 -12.51 -10.13 0.63
C SER A 154 -11.14 -9.54 0.36
N GLY A 155 -10.84 -9.26 -0.91
CA GLY A 155 -9.54 -8.78 -1.37
C GLY A 155 -8.71 -9.85 -2.09
N LEU A 156 -9.14 -11.12 -2.07
CA LEU A 156 -8.44 -12.21 -2.75
C LEU A 156 -8.39 -12.04 -4.27
N VAL A 157 -9.50 -11.64 -4.90
CA VAL A 157 -9.57 -11.59 -6.37
C VAL A 157 -8.63 -10.53 -6.89
N THR A 158 -8.74 -9.31 -6.39
CA THR A 158 -7.87 -8.19 -6.78
C THR A 158 -6.44 -8.38 -6.27
N GLY A 159 -6.23 -9.04 -5.13
CA GLY A 159 -4.90 -9.44 -4.65
C GLY A 159 -4.15 -10.33 -5.66
N VAL A 160 -4.82 -11.38 -6.17
CA VAL A 160 -4.25 -12.33 -7.13
C VAL A 160 -4.16 -11.74 -8.54
N THR A 161 -5.19 -11.03 -9.00
CA THR A 161 -5.29 -10.57 -10.40
C THR A 161 -4.63 -9.22 -10.65
N MET A 162 -4.44 -8.39 -9.63
CA MET A 162 -3.88 -7.04 -9.77
C MET A 162 -2.59 -6.86 -8.97
N PHE A 163 -2.62 -7.04 -7.66
CA PHE A 163 -1.49 -6.70 -6.80
C PHE A 163 -0.27 -7.58 -7.01
N LEU A 164 -0.44 -8.91 -6.98
CA LEU A 164 0.68 -9.83 -7.16
C LEU A 164 1.37 -9.64 -8.53
N PRO A 165 0.64 -9.63 -9.67
CA PRO A 165 1.26 -9.37 -10.98
C PRO A 165 1.94 -8.00 -11.04
N LEU A 166 1.32 -6.96 -10.49
CA LEU A 166 1.88 -5.61 -10.51
C LEU A 166 3.15 -5.50 -9.66
N ALA A 167 3.17 -6.11 -8.47
CA ALA A 167 4.35 -6.11 -7.60
C ALA A 167 5.54 -6.77 -8.29
N LEU A 168 5.32 -7.95 -8.89
CA LEU A 168 6.34 -8.67 -9.65
C LEU A 168 6.81 -7.87 -10.87
N PHE A 169 5.88 -7.20 -11.57
CA PHE A 169 6.19 -6.35 -12.71
C PHE A 169 7.05 -5.14 -12.31
N LEU A 170 6.74 -4.46 -11.19
CA LEU A 170 7.52 -3.32 -10.72
C LEU A 170 8.92 -3.74 -10.24
N MET A 171 9.05 -4.89 -9.58
CA MET A 171 10.37 -5.45 -9.28
C MET A 171 11.15 -5.75 -10.56
N TYR A 172 10.52 -6.39 -11.54
CA TYR A 172 11.13 -6.66 -12.84
C TYR A 172 11.60 -5.37 -13.52
N LEU A 173 10.78 -4.31 -13.52
CA LEU A 173 11.13 -3.02 -14.09
C LEU A 173 12.32 -2.41 -13.36
N GLU A 174 12.29 -2.36 -12.02
CA GLU A 174 13.37 -1.77 -11.22
C GLU A 174 14.70 -2.50 -11.46
N ILE A 175 14.68 -3.84 -11.48
CA ILE A 175 15.86 -4.67 -11.77
C ILE A 175 16.37 -4.40 -13.18
N LYS A 176 15.48 -4.41 -14.18
CA LYS A 176 15.85 -4.21 -15.58
C LYS A 176 16.47 -2.84 -15.84
N GLU A 177 15.95 -1.79 -15.21
CA GLU A 177 16.45 -0.43 -15.40
C GLU A 177 17.80 -0.17 -14.70
N ASN A 178 18.14 -0.93 -13.67
CA ASN A 178 19.31 -0.69 -12.81
C ASN A 178 20.40 -1.77 -12.93
N GLY A 179 20.59 -2.32 -14.12
CA GLY A 179 21.71 -3.25 -14.43
C GLY A 179 21.28 -4.68 -14.77
N GLY A 180 19.98 -4.98 -14.71
CA GLY A 180 19.43 -6.26 -15.13
C GLY A 180 19.70 -7.41 -14.16
N PHE A 181 19.29 -8.61 -14.57
CA PHE A 181 19.28 -9.81 -13.73
C PHE A 181 20.68 -10.43 -13.49
N SER A 182 21.72 -9.96 -14.18
CA SER A 182 23.10 -10.39 -13.94
C SER A 182 23.67 -9.86 -12.62
N ASN A 183 23.14 -8.74 -12.10
CA ASN A 183 23.53 -8.20 -10.80
C ASN A 183 22.69 -8.85 -9.68
N VAL A 184 23.07 -10.07 -9.29
CA VAL A 184 22.37 -10.87 -8.27
C VAL A 184 22.22 -10.11 -6.95
N SER A 185 23.25 -9.36 -6.52
CA SER A 185 23.19 -8.56 -5.29
C SER A 185 22.08 -7.50 -5.35
N TYR A 186 21.93 -6.82 -6.49
CA TYR A 186 20.86 -5.85 -6.68
C TYR A 186 19.47 -6.50 -6.74
N VAL A 187 19.35 -7.66 -7.41
CA VAL A 187 18.10 -8.45 -7.42
C VAL A 187 17.67 -8.82 -6.00
N LEU A 188 18.60 -9.37 -5.21
CA LEU A 188 18.34 -9.72 -3.81
C LEU A 188 18.00 -8.48 -2.98
N LYS A 189 18.66 -7.34 -3.21
CA LYS A 189 18.31 -6.07 -2.55
C LYS A 189 16.86 -5.67 -2.83
N VAL A 190 16.40 -5.73 -4.09
CA VAL A 190 15.03 -5.35 -4.47
C VAL A 190 14.01 -6.26 -3.80
N ILE A 191 14.20 -7.58 -3.87
CA ILE A 191 13.30 -8.57 -3.29
C ILE A 191 13.27 -8.43 -1.76
N PHE A 192 14.44 -8.42 -1.12
CA PHE A 192 14.57 -8.37 0.33
C PHE A 192 13.92 -7.11 0.91
N TRP A 193 14.30 -5.93 0.44
CA TRP A 193 13.78 -4.68 1.00
C TRP A 193 12.30 -4.46 0.68
N SER A 194 11.80 -4.93 -0.47
CA SER A 194 10.36 -4.88 -0.75
C SER A 194 9.59 -5.75 0.25
N GLY A 195 10.04 -6.97 0.49
CA GLY A 195 9.43 -7.86 1.49
C GLY A 195 9.49 -7.26 2.89
N VAL A 196 10.67 -6.82 3.33
CA VAL A 196 10.87 -6.22 4.67
C VAL A 196 9.97 -5.01 4.87
N MET A 197 9.94 -4.06 3.94
CA MET A 197 9.11 -2.86 4.10
C MET A 197 7.61 -3.19 4.07
N GLY A 198 7.19 -4.14 3.24
CA GLY A 198 5.81 -4.61 3.22
C GLY A 198 5.39 -5.22 4.57
N PHE A 199 6.20 -6.13 5.12
CA PHE A 199 5.92 -6.76 6.41
C PHE A 199 5.99 -5.77 7.56
N LEU A 200 6.95 -4.85 7.58
CA LEU A 200 7.06 -3.83 8.61
C LEU A 200 5.81 -2.94 8.64
N SER A 201 5.35 -2.46 7.48
CA SER A 201 4.13 -1.63 7.40
C SER A 201 2.91 -2.38 7.97
N HIS A 202 2.73 -3.65 7.60
CA HIS A 202 1.62 -4.47 8.10
C HIS A 202 1.78 -4.82 9.59
N ALA A 203 3.01 -5.02 10.06
CA ALA A 203 3.29 -5.28 11.47
C ALA A 203 2.96 -4.06 12.34
N VAL A 204 3.26 -2.84 11.88
CA VAL A 204 2.84 -1.61 12.55
C VAL A 204 1.32 -1.49 12.58
N LEU A 205 0.65 -1.78 11.47
CA LEU A 205 -0.81 -1.84 11.40
C LEU A 205 -1.40 -2.81 12.42
N ILE A 206 -1.14 -4.11 12.25
CA ILE A 206 -1.73 -5.17 13.06
C ILE A 206 -1.27 -5.05 14.52
N GLY A 207 0.02 -4.78 14.76
CA GLY A 207 0.56 -4.60 16.11
C GLY A 207 -0.10 -3.46 16.87
N SER A 208 -0.36 -2.32 16.21
CA SER A 208 -1.05 -1.21 16.86
C SER A 208 -2.50 -1.54 17.23
N LEU A 209 -3.21 -2.28 16.38
CA LEU A 209 -4.58 -2.73 16.65
C LEU A 209 -4.61 -3.76 17.79
N VAL A 210 -3.67 -4.69 17.82
CA VAL A 210 -3.51 -5.66 18.92
C VAL A 210 -3.21 -4.94 20.24
N MET A 211 -2.28 -3.98 20.25
CA MET A 211 -1.99 -3.18 21.45
C MET A 211 -3.22 -2.42 21.96
N ALA A 212 -4.02 -1.85 21.04
CA ALA A 212 -5.27 -1.19 21.38
C ALA A 212 -6.27 -2.16 22.02
N MET A 213 -6.46 -3.36 21.43
CA MET A 213 -7.34 -4.39 21.97
C MET A 213 -6.86 -4.99 23.31
N GLN A 214 -5.57 -4.93 23.60
CA GLN A 214 -5.00 -5.28 24.91
C GLN A 214 -5.10 -4.15 25.93
N GLY A 215 -5.63 -2.99 25.55
CA GLY A 215 -5.86 -1.88 26.47
C GLY A 215 -4.69 -0.94 26.70
N HIS A 216 -3.61 -1.04 25.92
CA HIS A 216 -2.46 -0.14 26.07
C HIS A 216 -2.82 1.34 25.87
N PHE A 217 -3.95 1.64 25.20
CA PHE A 217 -4.42 2.99 24.95
C PHE A 217 -5.65 3.39 25.77
N GLN A 218 -6.05 2.60 26.78
CA GLN A 218 -7.29 2.82 27.53
C GLN A 218 -7.34 4.13 28.33
N HIS A 219 -6.18 4.73 28.62
CA HIS A 219 -6.07 5.98 29.38
C HIS A 219 -5.96 7.23 28.47
N VAL A 220 -6.01 7.05 27.16
CA VAL A 220 -5.86 8.12 26.16
C VAL A 220 -6.93 7.97 25.08
N ASN A 221 -7.01 8.95 24.17
CA ASN A 221 -7.88 8.83 23.00
C ASN A 221 -7.31 7.79 22.03
N GLN A 222 -7.77 6.53 22.15
CA GLN A 222 -7.31 5.39 21.35
C GLN A 222 -7.39 5.64 19.84
N GLU A 223 -8.51 6.18 19.35
CA GLU A 223 -8.68 6.43 17.91
C GLU A 223 -7.69 7.50 17.41
N ALA A 224 -7.45 8.55 18.19
CA ALA A 224 -6.46 9.56 17.84
C ALA A 224 -5.04 8.98 17.80
N VAL A 225 -4.67 8.13 18.78
CA VAL A 225 -3.36 7.46 18.81
C VAL A 225 -3.18 6.55 17.61
N LEU A 226 -4.16 5.69 17.32
CA LEU A 226 -4.12 4.81 16.15
C LEU A 226 -4.04 5.62 14.85
N THR A 227 -4.82 6.70 14.73
CA THR A 227 -4.77 7.60 13.57
C THR A 227 -3.35 8.11 13.32
N TRP A 228 -2.68 8.63 14.36
CA TRP A 228 -1.32 9.14 14.22
C TRP A 228 -0.30 8.06 13.91
N ILE A 229 -0.38 6.89 14.56
CA ILE A 229 0.49 5.74 14.25
C ILE A 229 0.39 5.39 12.77
N GLN A 230 -0.84 5.30 12.24
CA GLN A 230 -1.06 4.90 10.84
C GLN A 230 -0.62 5.99 9.86
N LEU A 231 -0.89 7.27 10.13
CA LEU A 231 -0.39 8.35 9.29
C LEU A 231 1.15 8.37 9.24
N LEU A 232 1.82 8.17 10.38
CA LEU A 232 3.28 8.10 10.46
C LEU A 232 3.82 6.89 9.70
N ASN A 233 3.16 5.73 9.79
CA ASN A 233 3.53 4.52 9.07
C ASN A 233 3.69 4.77 7.54
N GLY A 234 2.89 5.67 6.97
CA GLY A 234 2.89 5.97 5.53
C GLY A 234 4.06 6.86 5.10
N VAL A 235 4.63 7.65 6.02
CA VAL A 235 5.70 8.61 5.72
C VAL A 235 7.09 8.16 6.19
N ILE A 236 7.16 7.22 7.13
CA ILE A 236 8.43 6.67 7.65
C ILE A 236 9.37 6.17 6.53
N PRO A 237 8.93 5.46 5.48
CA PRO A 237 9.82 5.03 4.40
C PRO A 237 10.56 6.20 3.73
N LEU A 238 9.85 7.32 3.49
CA LEU A 238 10.43 8.53 2.94
C LEU A 238 11.45 9.17 3.90
N LEU A 239 11.13 9.25 5.19
CA LEU A 239 12.06 9.77 6.20
C LEU A 239 13.32 8.93 6.29
N GLY A 240 13.19 7.60 6.21
CA GLY A 240 14.31 6.67 6.15
C GLY A 240 15.22 6.95 4.96
N ASP A 241 14.67 7.19 3.78
CA ASP A 241 15.46 7.55 2.59
C ASP A 241 16.22 8.87 2.75
N VAL A 242 15.61 9.86 3.40
CA VAL A 242 16.26 11.16 3.68
C VAL A 242 17.42 10.98 4.65
N VAL A 243 17.22 10.24 5.74
CA VAL A 243 18.27 9.97 6.75
C VAL A 243 19.43 9.16 6.16
N LEU A 244 19.12 8.20 5.30
CA LEU A 244 20.13 7.37 4.62
C LEU A 244 20.82 8.07 3.44
N GLY A 245 20.45 9.31 3.11
CA GLY A 245 21.03 10.05 1.99
C GLY A 245 20.75 9.41 0.62
N SER A 246 19.62 8.70 0.49
CA SER A 246 19.25 7.96 -0.73
C SER A 246 18.75 8.86 -1.87
N TYR A 247 18.55 10.15 -1.58
CA TYR A 247 18.24 11.18 -2.58
C TYR A 247 19.52 11.87 -3.08
N PRO A 248 19.76 11.93 -4.40
CA PRO A 248 20.90 12.67 -4.93
C PRO A 248 20.78 14.15 -4.57
N SER A 249 21.87 14.76 -4.08
CA SER A 249 21.92 16.21 -3.87
C SER A 249 21.82 16.93 -5.21
N ASN A 250 21.17 18.11 -5.23
CA ASN A 250 21.04 18.97 -6.41
C ASN A 250 22.39 19.27 -7.10
N GLU A 251 23.51 19.20 -6.38
CA GLU A 251 24.85 19.39 -6.93
C GLU A 251 25.30 18.22 -7.81
N LYS A 252 25.08 16.97 -7.37
CA LYS A 252 25.42 15.78 -8.17
C LYS A 252 24.57 15.69 -9.44
N GLU A 253 23.31 16.14 -9.39
CA GLU A 253 22.44 16.16 -10.56
C GLU A 253 22.89 17.19 -11.60
N LYS A 254 23.39 18.36 -11.15
CA LYS A 254 24.00 19.38 -12.02
C LYS A 254 25.32 18.92 -12.65
N GLU A 255 26.15 18.18 -11.92
CA GLU A 255 27.40 17.61 -12.47
C GLU A 255 27.14 16.51 -13.50
N LEU A 256 26.16 15.63 -13.25
CA LEU A 256 25.76 14.59 -14.20
C LEU A 256 25.11 15.13 -15.47
N GLN A 257 24.47 16.30 -15.41
CA GLN A 257 23.94 17.00 -16.58
C GLN A 257 25.01 17.76 -17.38
N LYS A 258 26.11 18.20 -16.74
CA LYS A 258 27.25 18.81 -17.44
C LYS A 258 28.08 17.84 -18.26
N ASN A 259 28.02 16.54 -17.94
CA ASN A 259 28.80 15.48 -18.60
C ASN A 259 28.01 14.70 -19.66
N LYS A 260 26.86 15.23 -20.11
CA LYS A 260 26.07 14.72 -21.23
C LYS A 260 25.99 15.77 -22.34
#